data_AF-A0A7S0J4R2-F1
#
_entry.id   AF-A0A7S0J4R2-F1
#
_cell.length_a   1.000
_cell.length_b   1.000
_cell.length_c   1.000
_cell.angle_alpha   90.00
_cell.angle_beta   90.00
_cell.angle_gamma   90.00
#
_symmetry.space_group_name_H-M   'P 1'
#
loop_
_entity.id
_entity.type
_entity.pdbx_description
1 polymer ?
#
loop_
_entity_poly.entity_id
_entity_poly.type
_entity_poly.pdbx_seq_one_letter_code
_entity_poly.pdbx_strand_id
1 'polypeptide(L)'
;STYVMWFHLDTAGYRFRHAGVATSTSPAGPFSFVHGLQPDGIPALDMSLFADPVDGGAYLIRSCNNAFTGISRLSADFLNSTGLISNHSVFEGMALFRHVNGTFYCIGSH
;
A
#
# COMPACT_ATOMS: atom_id res chain seq x y z
N SER A 1 10.38 17.86 5.93
CA SER A 1 10.04 16.47 5.54
C SER A 1 8.54 16.37 5.32
N THR A 2 8.10 15.52 4.40
CA THR A 2 6.68 15.27 4.12
C THR A 2 6.34 13.84 4.55
N TYR A 3 5.26 13.69 5.30
CA TYR A 3 4.68 12.39 5.67
C TYR A 3 3.59 12.05 4.66
N VAL A 4 3.61 10.80 4.18
CA VAL A 4 2.62 10.28 3.23
C VAL A 4 1.86 9.15 3.90
N MET A 5 0.53 9.27 3.92
CA MET A 5 -0.39 8.25 4.41
C MET A 5 -1.11 7.63 3.22
N TRP A 6 -1.14 6.30 3.22
CA TRP A 6 -2.03 5.53 2.35
C TRP A 6 -3.07 4.83 3.21
N PHE A 7 -4.31 4.73 2.72
CA PHE A 7 -5.40 4.09 3.43
C PHE A 7 -6.40 3.46 2.47
N HIS A 8 -7.12 2.44 2.93
CA HIS A 8 -8.25 1.86 2.20
C HIS A 8 -9.34 2.92 2.08
N LEU A 9 -9.61 3.37 0.85
CA LEU A 9 -10.63 4.34 0.52
C LEU A 9 -11.81 3.64 -0.14
N ASP A 10 -12.92 3.52 0.59
CA ASP A 10 -14.10 2.83 0.10
C ASP A 10 -15.42 3.52 0.47
N THR A 11 -16.48 3.07 -0.19
CA THR A 11 -17.87 3.33 0.20
C THR A 11 -18.38 2.23 1.12
N ALA A 12 -19.46 2.50 1.86
CA ALA A 12 -20.22 1.46 2.53
C ALA A 12 -20.56 0.32 1.53
N GLY A 13 -20.17 -0.91 1.88
CA GLY A 13 -20.35 -2.09 1.03
C GLY A 13 -19.19 -2.45 0.09
N TYR A 14 -18.02 -1.82 0.23
CA TYR A 14 -16.76 -2.24 -0.44
C TYR A 14 -16.84 -2.27 -1.98
N ARG A 15 -17.50 -1.26 -2.56
CA ARG A 15 -17.75 -1.16 -4.00
C ARG A 15 -16.86 -0.14 -4.70
N PHE A 16 -16.32 0.83 -3.98
CA PHE A 16 -15.43 1.82 -4.57
C PHE A 16 -14.04 1.22 -4.77
N ARG A 17 -13.49 0.49 -3.79
CA ARG A 17 -12.26 -0.31 -3.93
C ARG A 17 -11.05 0.49 -4.42
N HIS A 18 -10.80 1.63 -3.79
CA HIS A 18 -9.64 2.48 -4.07
C HIS A 18 -8.68 2.51 -2.87
N ALA A 19 -7.45 2.94 -3.13
CA ALA A 19 -6.59 3.48 -2.10
C ALA A 19 -6.74 5.01 -2.07
N GLY A 20 -6.63 5.60 -0.88
CA GLY A 20 -6.52 7.03 -0.68
C GLY A 20 -5.09 7.41 -0.31
N VAL A 21 -4.63 8.56 -0.79
CA VAL A 21 -3.32 9.13 -0.47
C VAL A 21 -3.51 10.50 0.16
N ALA A 22 -2.82 10.76 1.28
CA ALA A 22 -2.83 12.03 1.98
C ALA A 22 -1.43 12.42 2.48
N THR A 23 -1.17 13.72 2.62
CA THR A 23 0.15 14.23 3.05
C THR A 23 0.09 15.19 4.22
N SER A 24 1.14 15.26 5.01
CA SER A 24 1.32 16.26 6.07
C SER A 24 2.79 16.66 6.25
N THR A 25 3.03 17.85 6.81
CA THR A 25 4.35 18.26 7.30
C THR A 25 4.61 17.82 8.75
N SER A 26 3.59 17.28 9.43
CA SER A 26 3.65 16.76 10.80
C SER A 26 3.24 15.27 10.82
N PRO A 27 3.94 14.41 11.58
CA PRO A 27 3.58 12.98 11.67
C PRO A 27 2.19 12.78 12.29
N ALA A 28 1.77 13.69 13.17
CA ALA A 28 0.45 13.68 13.80
C ALA A 28 -0.63 14.36 12.94
N GLY A 29 -0.27 14.87 11.76
CA GLY A 29 -1.19 15.62 10.92
C GLY A 29 -1.37 17.10 11.35
N PRO A 30 -2.43 17.77 10.85
CA PRO A 30 -3.48 17.20 10.02
C PRO A 30 -2.95 16.75 8.65
N PHE A 31 -3.54 15.68 8.10
CA PHE A 31 -3.25 15.20 6.75
C PHE A 31 -4.22 15.85 5.75
N SER A 32 -3.67 16.30 4.62
CA SER A 32 -4.45 16.81 3.48
C SER A 32 -4.60 15.71 2.44
N PHE A 33 -5.84 15.40 2.06
CA PHE A 33 -6.12 14.44 1.00
C PHE A 33 -5.53 14.92 -0.33
N VAL A 34 -4.83 14.03 -1.03
CA VAL A 34 -4.26 14.31 -2.34
C VAL A 34 -5.18 13.77 -3.43
N HIS A 35 -5.41 12.46 -3.42
CA HIS A 35 -6.29 11.80 -4.39
C HIS A 35 -6.65 10.38 -3.94
N GLY A 36 -7.63 9.79 -4.64
CA GLY A 36 -7.94 8.37 -4.60
C GLY A 36 -7.58 7.71 -5.93
N LEU A 37 -7.11 6.46 -5.89
CA LEU A 37 -6.72 5.72 -7.09
C LEU A 37 -6.96 4.22 -6.93
N GLN A 38 -7.11 3.52 -8.05
CA GLN A 38 -6.89 2.08 -8.15
C GLN A 38 -5.43 1.86 -8.53
N PRO A 39 -4.55 1.45 -7.60
CA PRO A 39 -3.13 1.30 -7.88
C PRO A 39 -2.91 0.34 -9.04
N ASP A 40 -2.00 0.67 -9.94
CA ASP A 40 -1.72 -0.06 -11.18
C ASP A 40 -2.96 -0.30 -12.07
N GLY A 41 -4.04 0.47 -11.89
CA GLY A 41 -5.33 0.25 -12.57
C GLY A 41 -6.14 -0.95 -12.05
N ILE A 42 -5.82 -1.47 -10.85
CA ILE A 42 -6.47 -2.65 -10.26
C ILE A 42 -7.18 -2.25 -8.95
N PRO A 43 -8.45 -2.63 -8.75
CA PRO A 43 -9.16 -2.39 -7.49
C PRO A 43 -8.36 -2.83 -6.26
N ALA A 44 -8.39 -2.02 -5.20
CA ALA A 44 -7.68 -2.26 -3.95
C ALA A 44 -8.64 -2.36 -2.78
N LEU A 45 -8.42 -3.33 -1.90
CA LEU A 45 -9.11 -3.44 -0.62
C LEU A 45 -8.08 -3.33 0.53
N ASP A 46 -8.06 -4.30 1.44
CA ASP A 46 -7.06 -4.41 2.50
C ASP A 46 -5.65 -4.11 1.96
N MET A 47 -4.89 -3.34 2.73
CA MET A 47 -3.61 -2.81 2.28
C MET A 47 -2.67 -2.44 3.42
N SER A 48 -1.39 -2.42 3.09
CA SER A 48 -0.29 -2.07 3.98
C SER A 48 0.88 -1.49 3.19
N LEU A 49 1.79 -0.82 3.89
CA LEU A 49 2.99 -0.22 3.32
C LEU A 49 4.24 -0.85 3.93
N PHE A 50 5.29 -0.98 3.11
CA PHE A 50 6.63 -1.31 3.56
C PHE A 50 7.63 -0.33 2.94
N ALA A 51 8.38 0.38 3.77
CA ALA A 51 9.52 1.19 3.35
C ALA A 51 10.80 0.36 3.54
N ASP A 52 11.54 0.09 2.45
CA ASP A 52 12.76 -0.71 2.53
C ASP A 52 13.95 0.19 2.94
N PRO A 53 14.57 -0.07 4.10
CA PRO A 53 15.71 0.73 4.55
C PRO A 53 16.98 0.53 3.70
N VAL A 54 17.02 -0.47 2.81
CA VAL A 54 18.21 -0.79 2.00
C VAL A 54 18.21 -0.06 0.66
N ASP A 55 17.07 -0.01 -0.04
CA ASP A 55 16.97 0.66 -1.34
C ASP A 55 16.31 2.05 -1.28
N GLY A 56 15.72 2.42 -0.14
CA GLY A 56 15.04 3.69 0.08
C GLY A 56 13.67 3.81 -0.61
N GLY A 57 13.21 2.74 -1.25
CA GLY A 57 11.91 2.64 -1.89
C GLY A 57 10.79 2.29 -0.89
N ALA A 58 9.56 2.50 -1.34
CA ALA A 58 8.37 2.10 -0.63
C ALA A 58 7.50 1.19 -1.51
N TYR A 59 6.81 0.27 -0.85
CA TYR A 59 6.06 -0.81 -1.47
C TYR A 59 4.66 -0.86 -0.88
N LEU A 60 3.67 -0.97 -1.75
CA LEU A 60 2.27 -1.17 -1.40
C LEU A 60 1.95 -2.66 -1.50
N ILE A 61 1.47 -3.23 -0.40
CA ILE A 61 0.96 -4.61 -0.34
C ILE A 61 -0.55 -4.50 -0.22
N ARG A 62 -1.30 -5.13 -1.12
CA ARG A 62 -2.76 -4.96 -1.18
C ARG A 62 -3.51 -6.20 -1.68
N SER A 63 -4.76 -6.34 -1.25
CA SER A 63 -5.75 -7.22 -1.86
C SER A 63 -6.16 -6.64 -3.22
N CYS A 64 -5.78 -7.32 -4.29
CA CYS A 64 -6.00 -6.91 -5.67
C CYS A 64 -7.30 -7.51 -6.19
N ASN A 65 -8.35 -6.68 -6.27
CA ASN A 65 -9.70 -7.09 -6.69
C ASN A 65 -10.25 -8.32 -5.92
N ASN A 66 -9.74 -8.57 -4.69
CA ASN A 66 -9.99 -9.79 -3.92
C ASN A 66 -9.71 -11.10 -4.70
N ALA A 67 -8.79 -11.05 -5.66
CA ALA A 67 -8.42 -12.17 -6.53
C ALA A 67 -7.01 -12.70 -6.24
N PHE A 68 -6.12 -11.84 -5.73
CA PHE A 68 -4.77 -12.18 -5.31
C PHE A 68 -4.22 -11.08 -4.39
N THR A 69 -3.12 -11.35 -3.69
CA THR A 69 -2.39 -10.31 -2.95
C THR A 69 -1.20 -9.84 -3.78
N GLY A 70 -1.14 -8.54 -4.05
CA GLY A 70 -0.13 -7.91 -4.88
C GLY A 70 0.85 -7.06 -4.09
N ILE A 71 2.09 -6.99 -4.57
CA ILE A 71 3.12 -6.06 -4.11
C ILE A 71 3.48 -5.14 -5.27
N SER A 72 3.29 -3.84 -5.09
CA SER A 72 3.60 -2.80 -6.08
C SER A 72 4.64 -1.84 -5.55
N ARG A 73 5.51 -1.33 -6.43
CA ARG A 73 6.48 -0.30 -6.05
C ARG A 73 5.81 1.09 -6.11
N LEU A 74 6.07 1.94 -5.13
CA LEU A 74 5.62 3.34 -5.14
C LEU A 74 6.59 4.24 -5.93
N SER A 75 6.07 5.36 -6.43
CA SER A 75 6.85 6.43 -7.06
C SER A 75 7.82 7.06 -6.05
N ALA A 76 8.81 7.81 -6.54
CA ALA A 76 9.84 8.41 -5.69
C ALA A 76 9.30 9.42 -4.67
N ASP A 77 8.14 10.04 -4.93
CA ASP A 77 7.42 10.90 -4.00
C ASP A 77 6.43 10.15 -3.09
N PHE A 78 6.33 8.83 -3.28
CA PHE A 78 5.41 7.91 -2.62
C PHE A 78 3.92 8.22 -2.84
N LEU A 79 3.57 9.05 -3.83
CA LEU A 79 2.20 9.47 -4.07
C LEU A 79 1.45 8.59 -5.08
N ASN A 80 2.13 7.68 -5.78
CA ASN A 80 1.51 6.81 -6.78
C ASN A 80 2.18 5.43 -6.82
N SER A 81 1.52 4.45 -7.43
CA SER A 81 2.11 3.16 -7.78
C SER A 81 2.79 3.21 -9.15
N THR A 82 3.89 2.48 -9.32
CA THR A 82 4.68 2.41 -10.56
C THR A 82 4.61 1.06 -11.26
N GLY A 83 3.85 0.11 -10.71
CA GLY A 83 3.71 -1.24 -11.25
C GLY A 83 3.71 -2.32 -10.17
N LEU A 84 2.95 -3.38 -10.44
CA LEU A 84 2.96 -4.64 -9.70
C LEU A 84 4.28 -5.40 -9.97
N ILE A 85 4.98 -5.79 -8.91
CA ILE A 85 6.28 -6.49 -8.99
C ILE A 85 6.23 -7.93 -8.48
N SER A 86 5.20 -8.30 -7.70
CA SER A 86 4.96 -9.66 -7.24
C SER A 86 3.46 -9.90 -6.98
N ASN A 87 3.04 -11.16 -7.06
CA ASN A 87 1.71 -11.60 -6.64
C ASN A 87 1.77 -12.94 -5.89
N HIS A 88 0.75 -13.17 -5.07
CA HIS A 88 0.59 -14.37 -4.24
C HIS A 88 -0.89 -14.78 -4.20
N SER A 89 -1.19 -15.95 -3.62
CA SER A 89 -2.57 -16.34 -3.29
C SER A 89 -3.28 -15.25 -2.47
N VAL A 90 -4.61 -15.24 -2.49
CA VAL A 90 -5.41 -14.30 -1.69
C VAL A 90 -5.06 -14.41 -0.21
N PHE A 91 -4.78 -13.28 0.42
CA PHE A 91 -4.82 -13.04 1.86
C PHE A 91 -4.99 -11.55 2.13
N GLU A 92 -5.57 -11.19 3.26
CA GLU A 92 -5.85 -9.80 3.67
C GLU A 92 -5.07 -9.43 4.94
N GLY A 93 -5.28 -8.24 5.52
CA GLY A 93 -4.63 -7.84 6.79
C GLY A 93 -3.10 -7.86 6.78
N MET A 94 -2.46 -7.45 5.68
CA MET A 94 -1.03 -7.67 5.46
C MET A 94 -0.10 -6.86 6.35
N ALA A 95 1.01 -7.46 6.76
CA ALA A 95 2.20 -6.76 7.23
C ALA A 95 3.45 -7.38 6.61
N LEU A 96 4.23 -6.57 5.89
CA LEU A 96 5.52 -6.95 5.30
C LEU A 96 6.65 -6.33 6.11
N PHE A 97 7.65 -7.14 6.46
CA PHE A 97 8.86 -6.68 7.11
C PHE A 97 10.07 -7.45 6.61
N ARG A 98 11.26 -6.84 6.77
CA ARG A 98 12.54 -7.43 6.41
C ARG A 98 13.28 -7.85 7.66
N HIS A 99 13.69 -9.10 7.73
CA HIS A 99 14.52 -9.62 8.80
C HIS A 99 16.00 -9.27 8.57
N VAL A 100 16.80 -9.26 9.64
CA VAL A 100 18.22 -8.84 9.61
C VAL A 100 19.10 -9.69 8.69
N ASN A 101 18.67 -10.92 8.37
CA ASN A 101 19.36 -11.80 7.41
C ASN A 101 19.03 -11.51 5.94
N GLY A 102 18.18 -10.50 5.67
CA GLY A 102 17.75 -10.13 4.33
C GLY A 102 16.49 -10.83 3.83
N THR A 103 15.91 -11.77 4.58
CA THR A 103 14.64 -12.42 4.23
C THR A 103 13.47 -11.45 4.44
N PHE A 104 12.55 -11.40 3.47
CA PHE A 104 11.27 -10.71 3.62
C PHE A 104 10.20 -11.67 4.16
N TYR A 105 9.43 -11.20 5.14
CA TYR A 105 8.30 -11.92 5.72
C TYR A 105 7.03 -11.11 5.52
N CYS A 106 6.02 -11.74 4.92
CA CYS A 106 4.68 -11.19 4.83
C CYS A 106 3.74 -12.05 5.67
N ILE A 107 3.03 -11.44 6.60
CA ILE A 107 1.95 -12.08 7.38
C ILE A 107 0.62 -11.46 6.97
N GLY A 108 -0.46 -12.22 7.09
CA GLY A 108 -1.82 -11.80 6.74
C GLY A 108 -2.86 -12.77 7.28
N SER A 109 -4.13 -12.48 7.00
CA SER A 109 -5.30 -13.27 7.40
C SER A 109 -6.05 -13.86 6.20
N HIS A 110 -6.96 -14.80 6.51
CA HIS A 110 -7.95 -15.36 5.60
C HIS A 110 -9.36 -15.18 6.16
#